data_AF-A0A1H2T6Q1-F1
#
_entry.id   AF-A0A1H2T6Q1-F1
#
_cell.length_a   1.000
_cell.length_b   1.000
_cell.length_c   1.000
_cell.angle_alpha   90.00
_cell.angle_beta   90.00
_cell.angle_gamma   90.00
#
_symmetry.space_group_name_H-M   'P 1'
#
loop_
_entity.id
_entity.type
_entity.pdbx_description
1 polymer ?
#
loop_
_entity_poly.entity_id
_entity_poly.type
_entity_poly.pdbx_seq_one_letter_code
_entity_poly.pdbx_strand_id
1 'polypeptide(L)'
;MPTHTIRRILDLKTKQEGFSLIELMIAVVIVAIMVAMITPQLMHASARAEATACSGNVRTISAALAEYQLLHQSLPAGNSAQQIQALVGDGLLSNDALQGNYVIQDTDTNNINVSCSANGNSAENE
;
A
#
# COMPACT_ATOMS: atom_id res chain seq x y z
N MET A 1 -73.30 -33.31 32.48
CA MET A 1 -73.33 -32.68 31.15
C MET A 1 -71.99 -32.00 30.89
N PRO A 2 -71.50 -32.04 29.64
CA PRO A 2 -70.08 -31.92 29.27
C PRO A 2 -69.73 -30.53 28.72
N THR A 3 -68.43 -30.21 28.59
CA THR A 3 -67.80 -29.44 27.49
C THR A 3 -66.32 -29.24 27.81
N HIS A 4 -65.38 -29.91 27.14
CA HIS A 4 -64.65 -29.43 25.95
C HIS A 4 -64.23 -27.95 26.08
N THR A 5 -62.96 -27.56 25.91
CA THR A 5 -62.38 -27.50 24.56
C THR A 5 -60.86 -27.22 24.62
N ILE A 6 -60.09 -28.22 24.18
CA ILE A 6 -58.98 -28.16 23.21
C ILE A 6 -57.86 -27.10 23.42
N ARG A 7 -56.69 -27.63 23.84
CA ARG A 7 -55.36 -27.07 23.55
C ARG A 7 -55.13 -27.04 22.03
N ARG A 8 -54.90 -25.86 21.45
CA ARG A 8 -54.14 -25.73 20.19
C ARG A 8 -52.86 -24.95 20.49
N ILE A 9 -51.81 -25.70 20.80
CA ILE A 9 -50.44 -25.20 20.65
C ILE A 9 -50.24 -25.13 19.14
N LEU A 10 -50.29 -23.92 18.59
CA LEU A 10 -49.95 -23.66 17.20
C LEU A 10 -48.45 -23.94 17.06
N ASP A 11 -48.14 -25.14 16.59
CA ASP A 11 -46.85 -25.52 16.04
C ASP A 11 -46.62 -24.63 14.81
N LEU A 12 -46.04 -23.45 15.03
CA LEU A 12 -45.48 -22.64 13.96
C LEU A 12 -44.21 -23.35 13.50
N LYS A 13 -44.40 -24.40 12.69
CA LYS A 13 -43.33 -25.08 11.97
C LYS A 13 -42.67 -24.04 11.06
N THR A 14 -41.61 -23.43 11.55
CA THR A 14 -40.72 -22.60 10.73
C THR A 14 -40.23 -23.50 9.59
N LYS A 15 -40.75 -23.28 8.38
CA LYS A 15 -40.24 -23.95 7.19
C LYS A 15 -38.77 -23.57 7.07
N GLN A 16 -37.90 -24.50 7.42
CA GLN A 16 -36.49 -24.41 7.10
C GLN A 16 -36.40 -24.66 5.60
N GLU A 17 -36.31 -23.58 4.83
CA GLU A 17 -36.02 -23.67 3.40
C GLU A 17 -34.53 -23.98 3.24
N GLY A 18 -34.23 -25.13 2.62
CA GLY A 18 -32.86 -25.51 2.29
C GLY A 18 -32.38 -24.80 1.03
N PHE A 19 -31.07 -24.53 0.96
CA PHE A 19 -30.44 -23.96 -0.23
C PHE A 19 -30.64 -24.87 -1.44
N SER A 20 -31.03 -24.29 -2.58
CA SER A 20 -31.07 -25.04 -3.84
C SER A 20 -29.65 -25.21 -4.39
N LEU A 21 -29.34 -26.39 -4.94
CA LEU A 21 -28.05 -26.66 -5.58
C LEU A 21 -27.75 -25.67 -6.72
N ILE A 22 -28.81 -25.24 -7.44
CA ILE A 22 -28.68 -24.25 -8.51
C ILE A 22 -28.30 -22.86 -8.00
N GLU A 23 -28.77 -22.51 -6.80
CA GLU A 23 -28.54 -21.20 -6.19
C GLU A 23 -27.08 -21.06 -5.77
N LEU A 24 -26.51 -22.14 -5.21
CA LEU A 24 -25.08 -22.22 -4.92
C LEU A 24 -24.23 -22.24 -6.20
N MET A 25 -24.68 -22.95 -7.25
CA MET A 25 -23.95 -23.02 -8.53
C MET A 25 -23.84 -21.65 -9.20
N ILE A 26 -24.92 -20.87 -9.25
CA ILE A 26 -24.90 -19.53 -9.84
C ILE A 26 -24.00 -18.60 -9.02
N ALA A 27 -24.02 -18.72 -7.69
CA ALA A 27 -23.18 -17.90 -6.82
C ALA A 27 -21.68 -18.09 -7.08
N VAL A 28 -21.19 -19.34 -7.19
CA VAL A 28 -19.77 -19.59 -7.49
C VAL A 28 -19.37 -19.12 -8.89
N VAL A 29 -20.28 -19.22 -9.87
CA VAL A 29 -20.04 -18.69 -11.23
C VAL A 29 -19.85 -17.17 -11.20
N ILE A 30 -20.69 -16.44 -10.47
CA ILE A 30 -20.57 -14.98 -10.37
C ILE A 30 -19.26 -14.58 -9.67
N VAL A 31 -18.90 -15.25 -8.56
CA VAL A 31 -17.64 -14.98 -7.84
C VAL A 31 -16.42 -15.26 -8.72
N ALA A 32 -16.43 -16.35 -9.50
CA ALA A 32 -15.33 -16.68 -10.41
C ALA A 32 -15.11 -15.58 -11.47
N ILE A 33 -16.18 -15.01 -12.02
CA ILE A 33 -16.11 -13.90 -12.98
C ILE A 33 -15.56 -12.63 -12.30
N MET A 34 -16.03 -12.31 -11.09
CA MET A 34 -15.53 -11.14 -10.34
C MET A 34 -14.03 -11.23 -10.07
N VAL A 35 -13.54 -12.37 -9.54
CA VAL A 35 -12.12 -12.55 -9.21
C VAL A 35 -11.24 -12.49 -10.45
N ALA A 36 -11.69 -13.05 -11.57
CA ALA A 36 -10.95 -13.02 -12.84
C ALA A 36 -10.72 -11.59 -13.35
N MET A 37 -11.68 -10.67 -13.16
CA MET A 37 -11.54 -9.27 -13.55
C MET A 37 -10.70 -8.44 -12.56
N ILE A 38 -10.78 -8.73 -11.26
CA ILE A 38 -10.13 -7.94 -10.21
C ILE A 38 -8.62 -8.24 -10.11
N THR A 39 -8.22 -9.51 -10.22
CA THR A 39 -6.83 -9.95 -10.00
C THR A 39 -5.77 -9.20 -10.82
N PRO A 40 -5.91 -8.97 -12.15
CA PRO A 40 -4.87 -8.26 -12.93
C PRO A 40 -4.73 -6.79 -12.52
N GLN A 41 -5.81 -6.15 -12.08
CA GLN A 41 -5.79 -4.73 -11.73
C GLN A 41 -5.06 -4.47 -10.43
N LEU A 42 -5.10 -5.41 -9.49
CA LEU A 42 -4.42 -5.28 -8.20
C LEU A 42 -2.89 -5.22 -8.35
N MET A 43 -2.33 -6.00 -9.29
CA MET A 43 -0.88 -6.02 -9.57
C MET A 43 -0.39 -4.71 -10.19
N HIS A 44 -1.20 -4.09 -11.06
CA HIS A 44 -0.85 -2.80 -11.66
C HIS A 44 -1.03 -1.63 -10.69
N ALA A 45 -2.02 -1.72 -9.79
CA ALA A 45 -2.26 -0.69 -8.79
C ALA A 45 -1.12 -0.62 -7.77
N SER A 46 -0.59 -1.76 -7.31
CA SER A 46 0.55 -1.78 -6.38
C SER A 46 1.82 -1.21 -7.01
N ALA A 47 2.16 -1.62 -8.24
CA ALA A 47 3.35 -1.12 -8.93
C ALA A 47 3.29 0.40 -9.20
N ARG A 48 2.10 0.95 -9.51
CA ARG A 48 1.90 2.40 -9.67
C ARG A 48 1.95 3.14 -8.34
N ALA A 49 1.40 2.56 -7.28
CA ALA A 49 1.47 3.13 -5.93
C ALA A 49 2.92 3.20 -5.45
N GLU A 50 3.70 2.14 -5.68
CA GLU A 50 5.14 2.10 -5.40
C GLU A 50 5.89 3.19 -6.16
N ALA A 51 5.67 3.35 -7.47
CA ALA A 51 6.31 4.40 -8.26
C ALA A 51 5.95 5.81 -7.77
N THR A 52 4.67 6.02 -7.40
CA THR A 52 4.18 7.31 -6.88
C THR A 52 4.81 7.62 -5.52
N ALA A 53 4.89 6.64 -4.63
CA ALA A 53 5.57 6.77 -3.35
C ALA A 53 7.07 7.06 -3.54
N CYS A 54 7.72 6.35 -4.46
CA CYS A 54 9.11 6.52 -4.83
C CYS A 54 9.41 7.98 -5.23
N SER A 55 8.63 8.55 -6.14
CA SER A 55 8.77 9.94 -6.58
C SER A 55 8.55 10.96 -5.45
N GLY A 56 7.56 10.74 -4.59
CA GLY A 56 7.33 11.60 -3.42
C GLY A 56 8.50 11.54 -2.41
N ASN A 57 9.05 10.36 -2.19
CA ASN A 57 10.16 10.15 -1.27
C ASN A 57 11.47 10.75 -1.81
N VAL A 58 11.74 10.65 -3.12
CA VAL A 58 12.89 11.31 -3.77
C VAL A 58 12.89 12.81 -3.47
N ARG A 59 11.75 13.48 -3.64
CA ARG A 59 11.60 14.91 -3.34
C ARG A 59 11.80 15.24 -1.85
N THR A 60 11.34 14.35 -0.97
CA THR A 60 11.51 14.50 0.49
C THR A 60 12.98 14.38 0.89
N ILE A 61 13.68 13.39 0.33
CA ILE A 61 15.12 13.19 0.56
C ILE A 61 15.92 14.36 0.00
N SER A 62 15.61 14.84 -1.21
CA SER A 62 16.32 15.98 -1.79
C SER A 62 16.16 17.25 -0.95
N ALA A 63 14.96 17.49 -0.41
CA ALA A 63 14.72 18.62 0.49
C ALA A 63 15.51 18.46 1.80
N ALA A 64 15.54 17.26 2.38
CA ALA A 64 16.31 16.98 3.58
C ALA A 64 17.84 17.13 3.36
N LEU A 65 18.35 16.74 2.19
CA LEU A 65 19.76 16.95 1.82
C LEU A 65 20.10 18.43 1.68
N ALA A 66 19.21 19.23 1.07
CA ALA A 66 19.38 20.67 0.98
C ALA A 66 19.38 21.35 2.36
N GLU A 67 18.48 20.93 3.26
CA GLU A 67 18.44 21.43 4.64
C GLU A 67 19.70 21.03 5.43
N TYR A 68 20.14 19.78 5.29
CA TYR A 68 21.38 19.32 5.92
C TYR A 68 22.58 20.15 5.44
N GLN A 69 22.66 20.43 4.14
CA GLN A 69 23.70 21.28 3.57
C GLN A 69 23.65 22.71 4.12
N LEU A 70 22.46 23.26 4.38
CA LEU A 70 22.29 24.57 5.00
C LEU A 70 22.81 24.60 6.45
N LEU A 71 22.53 23.53 7.22
CA LEU A 71 22.92 23.42 8.63
C LEU A 71 24.41 23.09 8.81
N HIS A 72 24.95 22.19 7.99
CA HIS A 72 26.29 21.62 8.14
C HIS A 72 27.30 22.13 7.12
N GLN A 73 26.90 23.00 6.18
CA GLN A 73 27.72 23.52 5.07
C GLN A 73 28.40 22.43 4.22
N SER A 74 27.94 21.19 4.35
CA SER A 74 28.52 19.99 3.77
C SER A 74 27.43 18.95 3.60
N LEU A 75 27.63 18.05 2.63
CA LEU A 75 26.73 16.92 2.44
C LEU A 75 27.08 15.78 3.39
N PRO A 76 26.09 14.94 3.76
CA PRO A 76 26.36 13.79 4.60
C PRO A 76 27.36 12.87 3.88
N ALA A 77 28.36 12.39 4.62
CA ALA A 77 29.41 11.54 4.07
C ALA A 77 29.02 10.06 4.12
N GLY A 78 29.56 9.27 3.19
CA GLY A 78 29.37 7.82 3.13
C GLY A 78 28.56 7.38 1.92
N ASN A 79 28.08 6.14 1.95
CA ASN A 79 27.18 5.61 0.92
C ASN A 79 25.74 6.12 1.13
N SER A 80 24.87 5.94 0.13
CA SER A 80 23.48 6.40 0.14
C SER A 80 22.71 6.02 1.42
N ALA A 81 22.93 4.82 1.95
CA ALA A 81 22.27 4.35 3.17
C ALA A 81 22.76 5.09 4.41
N GLN A 82 24.07 5.33 4.51
CA GLN A 82 24.66 6.13 5.58
C GLN A 82 24.22 7.58 5.52
N GLN A 83 24.12 8.15 4.31
CA GLN A 83 23.64 9.51 4.11
C GLN A 83 22.19 9.67 4.58
N ILE A 84 21.31 8.74 4.21
CA ILE A 84 19.93 8.71 4.70
C ILE A 84 19.89 8.59 6.22
N GLN A 85 20.72 7.73 6.81
CA GLN A 85 20.76 7.58 8.26
C GLN A 85 21.23 8.86 8.97
N ALA A 86 22.13 9.63 8.36
CA ALA A 86 22.54 10.93 8.87
C ALA A 86 21.37 11.93 8.87
N LEU A 87 20.58 11.98 7.79
CA LEU A 87 19.38 12.82 7.71
C LEU A 87 18.33 12.44 8.77
N VAL A 88 18.15 11.14 9.02
CA VAL A 88 17.26 10.63 10.09
C VAL A 88 17.81 10.98 11.47
N GLY A 89 19.12 10.83 11.68
CA GLY A 89 19.79 11.17 12.94
C GLY A 89 19.67 12.65 13.30
N ASP A 90 19.66 13.52 12.29
CA ASP A 90 19.50 14.97 12.42
C ASP A 90 18.03 15.42 12.50
N GLY A 91 17.08 14.47 12.41
CA GLY A 91 15.64 14.74 12.48
C GLY A 91 15.04 15.38 11.22
N LEU A 92 15.81 15.45 10.13
CA LEU A 92 15.38 16.04 8.86
C LEU A 92 14.56 15.07 8.00
N LEU A 93 14.61 13.78 8.31
CA LEU A 93 13.90 12.73 7.60
C LEU A 93 13.26 11.73 8.58
N SER A 94 12.02 11.31 8.31
CA SER A 94 11.35 10.24 9.09
C SER A 94 11.62 8.87 8.45
N ASN A 95 11.98 7.88 9.27
CA ASN A 95 12.32 6.52 8.80
C ASN A 95 11.15 5.78 8.13
N ASP A 96 9.91 6.18 8.40
CA ASP A 96 8.70 5.50 7.91
C ASP A 96 8.41 5.76 6.42
N ALA A 97 9.05 6.76 5.81
CA ALA A 97 8.81 7.09 4.41
C ALA A 97 9.50 6.12 3.42
N LEU A 98 10.57 5.43 3.82
CA LEU A 98 11.51 4.82 2.87
C LEU A 98 11.26 3.33 2.59
N GLN A 99 10.11 3.01 1.98
CA GLN A 99 9.94 1.69 1.36
C GLN A 99 10.52 1.72 -0.06
N GLY A 100 11.84 1.50 -0.18
CA GLY A 100 12.54 1.46 -1.48
C GLY A 100 14.06 1.57 -1.37
N ASN A 101 14.77 1.24 -2.45
CA ASN A 101 16.21 1.51 -2.54
C ASN A 101 16.41 2.89 -3.19
N TYR A 102 17.00 3.81 -2.44
CA TYR A 102 17.30 5.18 -2.86
C TYR A 102 18.82 5.31 -3.05
N VAL A 103 19.23 5.82 -4.19
CA VAL A 103 20.63 6.07 -4.52
C VAL A 103 20.84 7.56 -4.64
N ILE A 104 21.76 8.07 -3.84
CA ILE A 104 22.17 9.47 -3.88
C ILE A 104 23.46 9.50 -4.70
N GLN A 105 23.41 10.11 -5.87
CA GLN A 105 24.58 10.34 -6.72
C GLN A 105 25.01 11.78 -6.55
N ASP A 106 26.14 11.94 -5.85
CA ASP A 106 26.83 13.21 -5.73
C ASP A 106 27.63 13.42 -7.01
N THR A 107 27.17 14.33 -7.88
CA THR A 107 27.92 14.71 -9.09
C THR A 107 28.90 15.82 -8.76
N ASP A 108 28.50 16.77 -7.90
CA ASP A 108 29.29 17.86 -7.34
C ASP A 108 28.64 18.38 -6.04
N THR A 109 29.36 19.14 -5.22
CA THR A 109 28.88 19.75 -3.95
C THR A 109 27.62 20.63 -4.05
N ASN A 110 27.19 20.98 -5.27
CA ASN A 110 25.96 21.74 -5.55
C ASN A 110 24.95 20.99 -6.42
N ASN A 111 25.24 19.76 -6.87
CA ASN A 111 24.36 18.99 -7.72
C ASN A 111 24.24 17.54 -7.24
N ILE A 112 23.11 17.27 -6.58
CA ILE A 112 22.79 15.99 -5.97
C ILE A 112 21.61 15.40 -6.74
N ASN A 113 21.83 14.25 -7.36
CA ASN A 113 20.74 13.51 -7.97
C ASN A 113 20.30 12.38 -7.02
N VAL A 114 19.03 12.38 -6.65
CA VAL A 114 18.42 11.32 -5.86
C VAL A 114 17.57 10.49 -6.81
N SER A 115 17.95 9.22 -6.98
CA SER A 115 17.17 8.26 -7.78
C SER A 115 16.61 7.17 -6.90
N CYS A 116 15.48 6.62 -7.32
CA CYS A 116 14.87 5.49 -6.65
C CYS A 116 14.53 4.39 -7.66
N SER A 117 14.68 3.13 -7.25
CA SER A 117 14.36 1.96 -8.07
C SER A 117 13.27 1.15 -7.39
N ALA A 118 12.04 1.26 -7.89
CA ALA A 118 10.90 0.46 -7.44
C ALA A 118 10.40 -0.39 -8.62
N ASN A 119 10.65 -1.70 -8.59
CA ASN A 119 10.09 -2.69 -9.53
C ASN A 119 10.12 -2.28 -11.02
N GLY A 120 11.27 -1.76 -11.50
CA GLY A 120 11.46 -1.36 -12.91
C GLY A 120 11.00 0.06 -13.26
N ASN A 121 10.43 0.80 -12.30
CA ASN A 121 10.14 2.22 -12.42
C ASN A 121 11.26 3.03 -11.76
N SER A 122 11.99 3.81 -12.55
CA SER A 122 12.99 4.76 -12.09
C SER A 122 12.33 6.13 -11.96
N ALA A 123 12.39 6.75 -10.79
CA ALA A 123 12.08 8.17 -10.65
C ALA A 123 13.38 8.92 -10.33
N GLU A 124 13.62 9.99 -11.08
CA GLU A 124 14.75 10.89 -10.93
C GLU A 124 14.20 12.27 -10.55
N ASN A 125 14.96 13.02 -9.77
CA ASN A 125 14.59 14.40 -9.45
C ASN A 125 14.95 15.27 -10.66
N GLU A 126 13.94 15.88 -11.29
CA GLU A 126 14.09 16.84 -12.40
C GLU A 126 14.50 18.23 -11.87
#